data_AF-A0A352D2Y6-F1
#
_entry.id   AF-A0A352D2Y6-F1
#
_cell.length_a   1.000
_cell.length_b   1.000
_cell.length_c   1.000
_cell.angle_alpha   90.00
_cell.angle_beta   90.00
_cell.angle_gamma   90.00
#
_symmetry.space_group_name_H-M   'P 1'
#
loop_
_entity.id
_entity.type
_entity.pdbx_description
1 polymer ?
#
loop_
_entity_poly.entity_id
_entity_poly.type
_entity_poly.pdbx_seq_one_letter_code
_entity_poly.pdbx_strand_id
1 'polypeptide(L)'
;MESIKDILKGLSEKKDESKSQKELFDTEKYSKKSVLINDKHKYISKEYQYYGLHLAGKLGDTKRVTMYIKWAKEKPRHILERAYSFAIDYPSAKDRSRIFIWKVKQLEEEMKAKE
;
A
#
# COMPACT_ATOMS: atom_id res chain seq x y z
N MET A 1 -36.39 43.99 24.19
CA MET A 1 -35.09 43.35 24.39
C MET A 1 -35.21 41.95 23.82
N GLU A 2 -34.38 41.59 22.85
CA GLU A 2 -34.35 40.21 22.34
C GLU A 2 -34.04 39.28 23.52
N SER A 3 -34.86 38.26 23.72
CA SER A 3 -34.68 37.34 24.84
C SER A 3 -33.38 36.58 24.65
N ILE A 4 -32.63 36.34 25.73
CA ILE A 4 -31.45 35.47 25.70
C ILE A 4 -31.80 34.11 25.07
N LYS A 5 -33.06 33.66 25.21
CA LYS A 5 -33.59 32.47 24.53
C LYS A 5 -33.65 32.60 23.00
N ASP A 6 -33.97 33.77 22.46
CA ASP A 6 -34.07 34.00 21.01
C ASP A 6 -32.68 34.08 20.38
N ILE A 7 -31.73 34.70 21.08
CA ILE A 7 -30.30 34.70 20.71
C ILE A 7 -29.74 33.26 20.73
N LEU A 8 -30.10 32.47 21.75
CA LEU A 8 -29.69 31.07 21.87
C LEU A 8 -30.33 30.18 20.77
N LYS A 9 -31.56 30.49 20.35
CA LYS A 9 -32.26 29.79 19.27
C LYS A 9 -31.60 30.03 17.91
N GLY A 10 -31.18 31.26 17.62
CA GLY A 10 -30.40 31.58 16.42
C GLY A 10 -29.01 30.93 16.39
N LEU A 11 -28.39 30.71 17.55
CA LEU A 11 -27.14 29.94 17.68
C LEU A 11 -27.33 28.44 17.49
N SER A 12 -28.52 27.90 17.82
CA SER A 12 -28.88 26.49 17.63
C SER A 12 -29.16 26.11 16.18
N GLU A 13 -29.60 27.06 15.34
CA GLU A 13 -29.94 26.80 13.93
C GLU A 13 -28.70 26.65 13.03
N LYS A 14 -27.53 27.14 13.46
CA LYS A 14 -26.23 26.90 12.80
C LYS A 14 -25.66 25.47 12.98
N LYS A 15 -26.51 24.46 13.23
CA LYS A 15 -26.09 23.08 13.50
C LYS A 15 -26.22 22.10 12.33
N ASP A 16 -26.59 22.54 11.13
CA ASP A 16 -26.86 21.60 10.03
C ASP A 16 -25.93 21.73 8.81
N GLU A 17 -24.79 22.42 8.89
CA GLU A 17 -23.76 22.30 7.84
C GLU A 17 -23.17 20.88 7.78
N SER A 18 -23.17 20.17 8.91
CA SER A 18 -22.73 18.77 8.99
C SER A 18 -23.68 17.78 8.29
N LYS A 19 -24.94 18.15 8.05
CA LYS A 19 -25.91 17.33 7.29
C LYS A 19 -25.70 17.46 5.78
N SER A 20 -25.49 18.70 5.31
CA SER A 20 -25.23 18.99 3.89
C SER A 20 -24.01 18.24 3.32
N GLN A 21 -22.89 18.20 4.06
CA GLN A 21 -21.70 17.46 3.62
C GLN A 21 -21.90 15.93 3.61
N LYS A 22 -22.71 15.38 4.54
CA LYS A 22 -23.00 13.95 4.61
C LYS A 22 -23.91 13.47 3.48
N GLU A 23 -24.80 14.35 3.00
CA GLU A 23 -25.67 14.06 1.83
C GLU A 23 -24.86 14.00 0.52
N LEU A 24 -23.79 14.79 0.42
CA LEU A 24 -22.97 14.89 -0.78
C LEU A 24 -21.87 13.81 -0.85
N PHE A 25 -21.30 13.45 0.30
CA PHE A 25 -20.28 12.41 0.43
C PHE A 25 -20.62 11.48 1.58
N ASP A 26 -21.14 10.30 1.26
CA ASP A 26 -21.39 9.23 2.23
C ASP A 26 -20.05 8.60 2.65
N THR A 27 -19.32 9.28 3.54
CA THR A 27 -18.03 8.82 4.04
C THR A 27 -18.15 7.53 4.84
N GLU A 28 -19.33 7.21 5.37
CA GLU A 28 -19.57 5.98 6.13
C GLU A 28 -19.67 4.76 5.21
N LYS A 29 -20.32 4.92 4.04
CA LYS A 29 -20.38 3.88 3.01
C LYS A 29 -19.01 3.44 2.48
N TYR A 30 -18.05 4.36 2.42
CA TYR A 30 -16.69 4.09 1.95
C TYR A 30 -15.65 4.00 3.06
N SER A 31 -16.02 4.32 4.31
CA SER A 31 -15.24 3.99 5.50
C SER A 31 -15.24 2.48 5.64
N LYS A 32 -14.23 1.84 5.05
CA LYS A 32 -13.98 0.41 5.20
C LYS A 32 -13.63 0.14 6.67
N LYS A 33 -14.64 0.09 7.54
CA LYS A 33 -14.53 -0.30 8.96
C LYS A 33 -13.93 -1.71 9.12
N SER A 34 -14.04 -2.51 8.07
CA SER A 34 -13.21 -3.68 7.84
C SER A 34 -12.68 -3.61 6.42
N VAL A 35 -11.44 -3.15 6.24
CA VAL A 35 -10.65 -3.69 5.13
C VAL A 35 -10.52 -5.17 5.46
N LEU A 36 -11.47 -5.98 4.99
CA LEU A 36 -11.40 -7.42 5.02
C LEU A 36 -10.20 -7.76 4.14
N ILE A 37 -9.01 -7.76 4.74
CA ILE A 37 -7.85 -8.46 4.23
C ILE A 37 -8.22 -9.93 4.38
N ASN A 38 -9.07 -10.38 3.46
CA ASN A 38 -9.50 -11.74 3.17
C ASN A 38 -9.13 -12.76 4.25
N ASP A 39 -10.08 -13.24 5.05
CA ASP A 39 -9.85 -14.34 6.02
C ASP A 39 -9.28 -15.62 5.36
N LYS A 40 -9.31 -15.71 4.02
CA LYS A 40 -8.61 -16.75 3.23
C LYS A 40 -7.08 -16.70 3.34
N HIS A 41 -6.48 -15.56 3.69
CA HIS A 41 -5.04 -15.41 3.81
C HIS A 41 -4.66 -15.13 5.25
N LYS A 42 -4.83 -16.16 6.10
CA LYS A 42 -4.59 -16.18 7.56
C LYS A 42 -3.26 -15.56 8.03
N TYR A 43 -2.31 -15.31 7.14
CA TYR A 43 -0.95 -14.83 7.45
C TYR A 43 -0.52 -13.55 6.72
N ILE A 44 -1.40 -12.91 5.92
CA ILE A 44 -1.08 -11.64 5.24
C ILE A 44 -1.79 -10.51 5.99
N SER A 45 -1.04 -9.80 6.84
CA SER A 45 -1.53 -8.70 7.68
C SER A 45 -1.03 -7.33 7.21
N LYS A 46 0.08 -7.28 6.47
CA LYS A 46 0.75 -6.06 6.02
C LYS A 46 0.94 -6.06 4.52
N GLU A 47 0.96 -4.86 3.93
CA GLU A 47 1.16 -4.64 2.49
C GLU A 47 2.46 -5.29 1.98
N TYR A 48 3.57 -5.10 2.69
CA TYR A 48 4.85 -5.69 2.28
C TYR A 48 4.85 -7.23 2.26
N GLN A 49 4.01 -7.89 3.06
CA GLN A 49 3.86 -9.34 3.03
C GLN A 49 3.17 -9.77 1.73
N TYR A 50 2.09 -9.08 1.38
CA TYR A 50 1.39 -9.28 0.11
C TYR A 50 2.32 -9.03 -1.08
N TYR A 51 3.07 -7.93 -1.05
CA TYR A 51 4.00 -7.57 -2.11
C TYR A 51 5.14 -8.59 -2.27
N GLY A 52 5.75 -9.04 -1.17
CA GLY A 52 6.76 -10.08 -1.21
C GLY A 52 6.24 -11.40 -1.80
N LEU A 53 5.03 -11.81 -1.43
CA LEU A 53 4.35 -12.98 -2.02
C LEU A 53 4.07 -12.78 -3.51
N HIS A 54 3.62 -11.59 -3.88
CA HIS A 54 3.35 -11.24 -5.27
C HIS A 54 4.62 -11.33 -6.13
N LEU A 55 5.73 -10.75 -5.68
CA LEU A 55 7.02 -10.83 -6.36
C LEU A 55 7.49 -12.28 -6.51
N ALA A 56 7.43 -13.07 -5.42
CA ALA A 56 7.80 -14.48 -5.45
C ALA A 56 6.97 -15.28 -6.47
N GLY A 57 5.66 -15.04 -6.52
CA GLY A 57 4.76 -15.66 -7.49
C GLY A 57 5.07 -15.24 -8.93
N LYS A 58 5.26 -13.95 -9.18
CA LYS A 58 5.58 -13.42 -10.52
C LYS A 58 6.93 -13.90 -11.05
N LEU A 59 7.93 -14.03 -10.18
CA LEU A 59 9.26 -14.52 -10.52
C LEU A 59 9.35 -16.06 -10.53
N GLY A 60 8.26 -16.76 -10.17
CA GLY A 60 8.21 -18.23 -10.14
C GLY A 60 9.05 -18.87 -9.03
N ASP A 61 9.35 -18.14 -7.96
CA ASP A 61 10.27 -18.55 -6.90
C ASP A 61 9.57 -18.64 -5.54
N THR A 62 8.70 -19.63 -5.43
CA THR A 62 7.92 -19.91 -4.20
C THR A 62 8.77 -20.45 -3.06
N LYS A 63 9.96 -21.00 -3.35
CA LYS A 63 10.87 -21.55 -2.33
C LYS A 63 11.50 -20.47 -1.46
N ARG A 64 11.70 -19.26 -2.00
CA ARG A 64 12.35 -18.14 -1.30
C ARG A 64 11.38 -17.02 -0.92
N VAL A 65 10.09 -17.31 -0.75
CA VAL A 65 9.04 -16.34 -0.38
C VAL A 65 9.42 -15.48 0.83
N THR A 66 9.99 -16.08 1.87
CA THR A 66 10.40 -15.38 3.10
C THR A 66 11.44 -14.29 2.81
N MET A 67 12.35 -14.52 1.88
CA MET A 67 13.35 -13.54 1.44
C MET A 67 12.68 -12.36 0.74
N TYR A 68 11.75 -12.60 -0.18
CA TYR A 68 11.02 -11.53 -0.87
C TYR A 68 10.20 -10.68 0.10
N ILE A 69 9.53 -11.30 1.07
CA ILE A 69 8.80 -10.58 2.13
C ILE A 69 9.75 -9.72 2.98
N LYS A 70 10.91 -10.27 3.37
CA LYS A 70 11.93 -9.53 4.12
C LYS A 70 12.42 -8.32 3.33
N TRP A 71 12.74 -8.51 2.05
CA TRP A 71 13.20 -7.42 1.18
C TRP A 71 12.13 -6.37 0.94
N ALA A 72 10.87 -6.76 0.75
CA ALA A 72 9.74 -5.84 0.67
C ALA A 72 9.58 -4.98 1.93
N LYS A 73 9.97 -5.50 3.10
CA LYS A 73 9.93 -4.78 4.37
C LYS A 73 11.12 -3.83 4.55
N GLU A 74 12.31 -4.24 4.13
CA GLU A 74 13.57 -3.54 4.45
C GLU A 74 14.05 -2.59 3.36
N LYS A 75 13.81 -2.94 2.08
CA LYS A 75 14.35 -2.21 0.94
C LYS A 75 13.34 -1.19 0.40
N PRO A 76 13.79 -0.02 -0.08
CA PRO A 76 12.92 0.94 -0.72
C PRO A 76 12.16 0.36 -1.93
N ARG A 77 10.84 0.62 -2.00
CA ARG A 77 9.95 0.04 -3.02
C ARG A 77 10.42 0.27 -4.46
N HIS A 78 10.90 1.47 -4.76
CA HIS A 78 11.37 1.83 -6.10
C HIS A 78 12.52 0.95 -6.63
N ILE A 79 13.38 0.40 -5.75
CA ILE A 79 14.46 -0.52 -6.13
C ILE A 79 13.86 -1.84 -6.60
N LEU A 80 12.92 -2.38 -5.82
CA LEU A 80 12.30 -3.66 -6.09
C LEU A 80 11.46 -3.61 -7.38
N GLU A 81 10.69 -2.54 -7.60
CA GLU A 81 9.91 -2.36 -8.83
C GLU A 81 10.80 -2.22 -10.07
N ARG A 82 11.90 -1.46 -9.95
CA ARG A 82 12.85 -1.29 -11.07
C ARG A 82 13.59 -2.59 -11.38
N ALA A 83 14.00 -3.34 -10.36
CA ALA A 83 14.62 -4.64 -10.53
C ALA A 83 13.64 -5.68 -11.11
N TYR A 84 12.37 -5.63 -10.68
CA TYR A 84 11.32 -6.51 -11.19
C TYR A 84 11.04 -6.24 -12.68
N SER A 85 10.85 -4.97 -13.05
CA SER A 85 10.65 -4.55 -14.43
C SER A 85 11.81 -5.02 -15.32
N PHE A 86 13.05 -4.84 -14.86
CA PHE A 86 14.23 -5.34 -15.58
C PHE A 86 14.24 -6.86 -15.73
N ALA A 87 13.85 -7.61 -14.69
CA ALA A 87 13.89 -9.06 -14.70
C ALA A 87 12.81 -9.69 -15.59
N ILE A 88 11.64 -9.05 -15.75
CA ILE A 88 10.57 -9.54 -16.63
C ILE A 88 10.88 -9.30 -18.10
N ASP A 89 11.52 -8.18 -18.42
CA ASP A 89 11.88 -7.79 -19.79
C ASP A 89 13.17 -8.48 -20.28
N TYR A 90 13.87 -9.21 -19.40
CA TYR A 90 15.16 -9.81 -19.72
C TYR A 90 15.03 -10.92 -20.77
N PRO A 91 15.74 -10.85 -21.91
CA PRO A 91 15.63 -11.82 -22.98
C PRO A 91 16.18 -13.20 -22.56
N SER A 92 15.43 -14.26 -22.88
CA SER A 92 15.86 -15.66 -22.68
C SER A 92 16.38 -15.99 -21.27
N ALA A 93 15.75 -15.44 -20.22
CA ALA A 93 16.12 -15.72 -18.84
C ALA A 93 15.74 -17.15 -18.41
N LYS A 94 16.75 -17.98 -18.09
CA LYS A 94 16.52 -19.32 -17.49
C LYS A 94 15.86 -19.22 -16.11
N ASP A 95 16.35 -18.31 -15.27
CA ASP A 95 15.84 -18.04 -13.92
C ASP A 95 15.68 -16.52 -13.69
N ARG A 96 14.48 -15.99 -13.94
CA ARG A 96 14.16 -14.55 -13.75
C ARG A 96 14.38 -14.08 -12.31
N SER A 97 14.16 -14.96 -11.33
CA SER A 97 14.42 -14.68 -9.90
C SER A 97 15.88 -14.33 -9.61
N ARG A 98 16.85 -14.98 -10.28
CA ARG A 98 18.27 -14.67 -10.08
C ARG A 98 18.63 -13.31 -10.67
N ILE A 99 18.07 -13.00 -11.83
CA ILE A 99 18.26 -11.70 -12.50
C ILE A 99 17.71 -10.57 -11.62
N PHE A 100 16.52 -10.78 -11.05
CA PHE A 100 15.94 -9.86 -10.07
C PHE A 100 16.88 -9.64 -8.88
N ILE A 101 17.34 -10.71 -8.23
CA ILE A 101 18.23 -10.64 -7.06
C ILE A 101 19.53 -9.88 -7.38
N TRP A 102 20.15 -10.19 -8.52
CA TRP A 102 21.33 -9.49 -9.00
C TRP A 102 21.05 -8.00 -9.23
N LYS A 103 19.93 -7.69 -9.90
CA LYS A 103 19.59 -6.30 -10.23
C LYS A 103 19.28 -5.47 -8.99
N VAL A 104 18.62 -6.06 -7.98
CA VAL A 104 18.40 -5.39 -6.68
C VAL A 104 19.73 -4.98 -6.06
N LYS A 105 20.73 -5.87 -6.00
CA LYS A 105 22.05 -5.56 -5.44
C LYS A 105 22.74 -4.44 -6.22
N GLN A 106 22.74 -4.53 -7.55
CA GLN A 106 23.33 -3.50 -8.40
C GLN A 106 22.70 -2.12 -8.14
N LEU A 107 21.37 -2.04 -8.09
CA LEU A 107 20.66 -0.77 -7.86
C LEU A 107 20.94 -0.19 -6.47
N GLU A 108 21.11 -1.03 -5.45
CA GLU A 108 21.51 -0.58 -4.11
C GLU A 108 22.92 0.00 -4.08
N GLU A 109 23.85 -0.60 -4.80
CA GLU A 109 25.21 -0.08 -4.94
C GLU A 109 25.21 1.26 -5.70
N GLU A 110 24.43 1.38 -6.78
CA GLU A 110 24.27 2.63 -7.53
C GLU A 110 23.64 3.75 -6.69
N MET A 111 22.75 3.42 -5.75
CA MET A 111 22.19 4.41 -4.82
C MET A 111 23.23 4.89 -3.82
N LYS A 112 23.96 3.96 -3.19
CA LYS A 112 25.01 4.28 -2.23
C LYS A 112 26.15 5.09 -2.84
N ALA A 113 26.45 4.89 -4.12
CA ALA A 113 27.48 5.64 -4.82
C ALA A 113 27.05 7.08 -5.21
N LYS A 114 25.75 7.38 -5.14
CA LYS A 114 25.19 8.71 -5.43
C LYS A 114 24.95 9.55 -4.18
N GLU A 115 24.93 8.91 -3.01
CA GLU A 115 24.93 9.56 -1.70
C GLU A 115 26.34 10.05 -1.33
#